data_AF-A0A2V6F9P7-F1
#
_entry.id   AF-A0A2V6F9P7-F1
#
_cell.length_a   1.000
_cell.length_b   1.000
_cell.length_c   1.000
_cell.angle_alpha   90.00
_cell.angle_beta   90.00
_cell.angle_gamma   90.00
#
_symmetry.space_group_name_H-M   'P 1'
#
loop_
_entity.id
_entity.type
_entity.pdbx_description
1 polymer ?
#
loop_
_entity_poly.entity_id
_entity_poly.type
_entity_poly.pdbx_seq_one_letter_code
_entity_poly.pdbx_strand_id
1 'polypeptide(L)' 'MSLIRGLFWLVLFLFFTFSFVVLFEYGTHDFTNGFKQEAERVKNFCMDMVSKPKASPSPGARKK' A
#
# COMPACT_ATOMS: atom_id res chain seq x y z
N MET A 1 -22.61 -5.92 -11.99
CA MET A 1 -23.40 -5.43 -10.85
C MET A 1 -22.84 -5.86 -9.49
N SER A 2 -22.52 -7.14 -9.26
CA SER A 2 -21.94 -7.60 -7.97
C SER A 2 -20.45 -7.24 -7.80
N LEU A 3 -19.62 -7.45 -8.83
CA LEU A 3 -18.16 -7.20 -8.77
C LEU A 3 -17.79 -5.75 -8.45
N ILE A 4 -18.48 -4.77 -9.05
CA ILE A 4 -18.20 -3.34 -8.81
C ILE A 4 -18.48 -2.96 -7.35
N ARG A 5 -19.48 -3.61 -6.74
CA ARG A 5 -19.91 -3.36 -5.37
C ARG A 5 -18.95 -4.01 -4.38
N GLY A 6 -18.45 -5.21 -4.68
CA GLY A 6 -17.37 -5.85 -3.92
C GLY A 6 -16.07 -5.05 -3.97
N LEU A 7 -15.64 -4.60 -5.16
CA LEU A 7 -14.43 -3.80 -5.32
C LEU A 7 -14.55 -2.45 -4.62
N PHE A 8 -15.70 -1.78 -4.73
CA PHE A 8 -15.99 -0.55 -4.00
C PHE A 8 -15.84 -0.75 -2.48
N TRP A 9 -16.47 -1.79 -1.94
CA TRP A 9 -16.39 -2.10 -0.51
C TRP A 9 -14.96 -2.45 -0.07
N LEU A 10 -14.19 -3.13 -0.91
CA LEU A 10 -12.79 -3.48 -0.62
C LEU A 10 -11.91 -2.23 -0.56
N VAL A 11 -12.02 -1.33 -1.54
CA VAL A 11 -11.26 -0.06 -1.56
C VAL A 11 -11.65 0.81 -0.37
N LEU A 12 -12.95 0.91 -0.10
CA LEU A 12 -13.49 1.69 1.01
C LEU A 12 -13.00 1.13 2.35
N PHE A 13 -13.03 -0.20 2.52
CA PHE A 13 -12.47 -0.87 3.70
C PHE A 13 -10.99 -0.53 3.90
N LEU A 14 -10.16 -0.69 2.87
CA LEU A 14 -8.73 -0.36 2.91
C LEU A 14 -8.49 1.11 3.27
N PHE A 15 -9.22 2.03 2.63
CA PHE A 15 -9.12 3.47 2.89
C PHE A 15 -9.49 3.82 4.33
N PHE A 16 -10.56 3.23 4.86
CA PHE A 16 -10.96 3.45 6.24
C PHE A 16 -9.96 2.85 7.23
N THR A 17 -9.48 1.63 7.01
CA THR A 17 -8.44 1.04 7.88
C THR A 17 -7.17 1.89 7.88
N PHE A 18 -6.73 2.37 6.72
CA PHE A 18 -5.57 3.25 6.62
C PHE A 18 -5.80 4.57 7.35
N SER A 19 -6.97 5.19 7.16
CA SER A 19 -7.33 6.42 7.87
C SER A 19 -7.40 6.20 9.38
N PHE A 20 -7.95 5.09 9.87
CA PHE A 20 -7.97 4.81 11.31
C PHE A 20 -6.57 4.61 11.87
N VAL A 21 -5.68 3.91 11.15
CA VAL A 21 -4.27 3.75 11.58
C VAL A 21 -3.60 5.11 11.71
N VAL A 22 -3.69 5.96 10.68
CA VAL A 22 -3.11 7.32 10.72
C VAL A 22 -3.74 8.16 11.84
N LEU A 23 -5.06 8.06 12.04
CA LEU A 23 -5.78 8.79 13.09
C LEU A 23 -5.35 8.34 14.49
N PHE A 24 -5.11 7.04 14.70
CA PHE A 24 -4.63 6.52 15.99
C PHE A 24 -3.14 6.82 16.22
N GLU A 25 -2.33 6.81 15.18
CA GLU A 25 -0.89 7.00 15.27
C GLU A 25 -0.49 8.48 15.41
N TYR A 26 -1.15 9.38 14.67
CA TYR A 26 -0.83 10.81 14.66
C TYR A 26 -1.89 11.68 15.37
N GLY A 27 -3.06 11.11 15.70
CA GLY A 27 -4.15 11.87 16.32
C GLY A 27 -4.90 12.77 15.32
N THR A 28 -6.01 13.36 15.78
CA THR A 28 -6.85 14.27 14.96
C THR A 28 -6.16 15.59 14.64
N HIS A 29 -5.18 15.99 15.45
CA HIS A 29 -4.49 17.28 15.32
C HIS A 29 -3.50 17.28 14.15
N ASP A 30 -2.81 16.16 13.92
CA ASP A 30 -1.81 16.01 12.86
C ASP A 30 -2.19 14.99 11.78
N PHE A 31 -3.47 14.57 11.74
CA PHE A 31 -3.99 13.60 10.79
C PHE A 31 -3.61 13.91 9.34
N THR A 32 -3.76 15.16 8.89
CA THR A 32 -3.45 15.55 7.51
C THR A 32 -1.96 15.45 7.18
N ASN A 33 -1.10 15.77 8.15
CA ASN A 33 0.35 15.67 7.98
C ASN A 33 0.79 14.19 8.00
N GLY A 34 0.28 13.41 8.96
CA GLY A 34 0.52 11.97 9.05
C GLY A 34 0.01 11.21 7.81
N PHE A 35 -1.18 11.59 7.30
CA PHE A 35 -1.76 10.97 6.10
C PHE A 35 -0.90 11.22 4.86
N LYS A 36 -0.38 12.44 4.69
CA LYS A 36 0.54 12.75 3.58
C LYS A 36 1.83 11.95 3.67
N GLN A 37 2.43 11.88 4.86
CA GLN A 37 3.69 11.17 5.07
C GLN A 37 3.53 9.66 4.84
N GLU A 38 2.47 9.05 5.38
CA GLU A 38 2.19 7.62 5.18
C GLU A 38 1.77 7.33 3.73
N ALA A 39 1.01 8.21 3.07
CA ALA A 39 0.68 8.06 1.66
C ALA A 39 1.94 8.12 0.78
N GLU A 40 2.91 8.98 1.12
CA GLU A 40 4.18 9.06 0.40
C GLU A 40 5.03 7.80 0.61
N ARG A 41 5.06 7.25 1.83
CA ARG A 41 5.70 5.94 2.09
C ARG A 41 5.05 4.82 1.30
N VAL A 42 3.72 4.69 1.36
CA VAL A 42 2.98 3.66 0.60
C VAL A 42 3.20 3.82 -0.90
N LYS A 43 3.20 5.05 -1.42
CA LYS A 43 3.52 5.34 -2.82
C LYS A 43 4.93 4.86 -3.16
N ASN A 44 5.94 5.17 -2.35
CA ASN A 44 7.31 4.74 -2.58
C ASN A 44 7.44 3.21 -2.50
N PHE A 45 6.77 2.55 -1.56
CA PHE A 45 6.72 1.09 -1.49
C PHE A 45 6.06 0.46 -2.73
N CYS A 46 4.94 1.02 -3.19
CA CYS A 46 4.28 0.57 -4.41
C CYS A 46 5.17 0.79 -5.64
N MET A 47 5.82 1.95 -5.74
CA MET A 47 6.79 2.22 -6.80
C MET A 47 7.94 1.25 -6.73
N ASP A 48 8.51 0.98 -5.56
CA ASP A 48 9.57 -0.01 -5.39
C ASP A 48 9.11 -1.43 -5.77
N MET A 49 7.89 -1.83 -5.44
CA MET A 49 7.35 -3.14 -5.83
C MET A 49 7.08 -3.26 -7.32
N VAL A 50 6.71 -2.16 -7.99
CA VAL A 50 6.45 -2.13 -9.43
C VAL A 50 7.76 -1.96 -10.22
N SER A 51 8.70 -1.19 -9.69
CA SER A 51 9.98 -0.83 -10.32
C SER A 51 11.12 -1.80 -10.02
N LYS A 52 11.06 -2.57 -8.93
CA LYS A 52 11.78 -3.84 -8.85
C LYS A 52 10.90 -4.89 -9.52
N PRO A 53 11.07 -5.19 -10.83
CA PRO A 53 10.71 -6.52 -11.27
C PRO A 53 11.44 -7.45 -10.32
N LYS A 54 10.74 -8.47 -9.81
CA LYS A 54 11.37 -9.60 -9.16
C LYS A 54 12.65 -9.86 -9.95
N ALA A 55 13.81 -9.66 -9.32
CA ALA A 55 14.96 -10.45 -9.69
C ALA A 55 14.43 -11.87 -9.49
N SER A 56 13.93 -12.45 -10.58
CA SER A 56 13.70 -13.87 -10.66
C SER A 56 14.98 -14.47 -10.08
N PRO A 57 14.90 -15.40 -9.12
CA PRO A 57 16.01 -16.32 -9.00
C PRO A 57 16.02 -17.01 -10.37
N SER A 58 16.96 -16.60 -11.23
CA SER A 58 17.18 -17.24 -12.51
C SER A 58 17.36 -18.73 -12.21
N PRO A 59 16.49 -19.63 -12.71
CA PRO A 59 16.61 -21.05 -12.46
C PRO A 59 17.76 -21.56 -13.35
N GLY A 60 19.01 -21.33 -12.94
CA GLY A 60 20.13 -21.67 -13.83
C GLY A 60 21.56 -21.37 -13.37
N ALA A 61 21.82 -20.83 -12.18
CA ALA A 61 23.18 -20.49 -11.77
C ALA A 61 23.73 -21.39 -10.66
N ARG A 62 23.98 -22.67 -11.00
CA ARG A 62 25.23 -23.39 -10.68
C ARG A 62 25.19 -24.80 -11.26
N LYS A 63 25.63 -24.91 -12.52
CA LYS A 63 26.47 -26.06 -12.92
C LYS A 63 27.89 -25.75 -12.46
N LYS A 64 28.42 -26.55 -11.54
CA LYS A 64 29.77 -27.11 -11.58
C LYS A 64 29.86 -28.22 -10.54
#